data_AF-A0A2P6QFP8-F1
#
_entry.id   AF-A0A2P6QFP8-F1
#
_cell.length_a   1.000
_cell.length_b   1.000
_cell.length_c   1.000
_cell.angle_alpha   90.00
_cell.angle_beta   90.00
_cell.angle_gamma   90.00
#
_symmetry.space_group_name_H-M   'P 1'
#
loop_
_entity.id
_entity.type
_entity.pdbx_description
1 polymer ?
#
loop_
_entity_poly.entity_id
_entity_poly.type
_entity_poly.pdbx_seq_one_letter_code
_entity_poly.pdbx_strand_id
1 'polypeptide(L)'
;MAHISGLVAAGVIPSPFEYADIVTTTTHKSLRGPRGAMIFFRKGVKNVNKQGQEVVFPGLQGGPHNHTIAGLAVALKQATTPEFKAYQEQVLSNSAKFAELYAL
;
A
#
# COMPACT_ATOMS: atom_id res chain seq x y z
N MET A 1 0.66 0.21 6.61
CA MET A 1 1.00 1.44 5.87
C MET A 1 -0.19 2.12 5.18
N ALA A 2 -1.40 2.14 5.78
CA ALA A 2 -2.63 2.55 5.09
C ALA A 2 -2.61 3.95 4.46
N HIS A 3 -2.09 4.97 5.16
CA HIS A 3 -2.07 6.36 4.70
C HIS A 3 -0.96 6.65 3.70
N ILE A 4 0.15 5.91 3.77
CA ILE A 4 1.40 6.22 3.08
C ILE A 4 1.73 5.21 1.97
N SER A 5 0.83 4.29 1.64
CA SER A 5 1.09 3.21 0.68
C SER A 5 1.46 3.70 -0.73
N GLY A 6 0.89 4.83 -1.18
CA GLY A 6 1.29 5.45 -2.45
C GLY A 6 2.71 6.01 -2.41
N LEU A 7 3.08 6.65 -1.30
CA LEU A 7 4.44 7.19 -1.09
C LEU A 7 5.49 6.08 -1.05
N VAL A 8 5.18 4.97 -0.36
CA VAL A 8 6.03 3.76 -0.34
C VAL A 8 6.14 3.16 -1.76
N ALA A 9 5.03 3.03 -2.48
CA ALA A 9 5.02 2.47 -3.83
C ALA A 9 5.83 3.29 -4.84
N ALA A 10 5.84 4.62 -4.70
CA ALA A 10 6.64 5.53 -5.52
C ALA A 10 8.12 5.62 -5.09
N GLY A 11 8.50 5.01 -3.97
CA GLY A 11 9.87 5.04 -3.44
C GLY A 11 10.32 6.42 -2.96
N VAL A 12 9.38 7.29 -2.57
CA VAL A 12 9.68 8.66 -2.09
C VAL A 12 9.83 8.75 -0.57
N ILE A 13 9.55 7.67 0.15
CA ILE A 13 9.79 7.51 1.59
C ILE A 13 10.34 6.10 1.89
N PRO A 14 10.96 5.87 3.06
CA PRO A 14 11.46 4.56 3.45
C PRO A 14 10.38 3.48 3.45
N SER A 15 10.77 2.27 3.05
CA SER A 15 9.87 1.13 2.94
C SER A 15 9.78 0.34 4.26
N PRO A 16 8.58 0.00 4.75
CA PRO A 16 8.43 -0.85 5.93
C PRO A 16 8.76 -2.32 5.66
N PHE A 17 8.84 -2.75 4.39
CA PHE A 17 9.06 -4.14 4.01
C PHE A 17 10.44 -4.68 4.42
N GLU A 18 11.42 -3.80 4.64
CA GLU A 18 12.76 -4.18 5.09
C GLU A 18 12.75 -4.78 6.50
N TYR A 19 11.91 -4.23 7.38
CA TYR A 19 11.89 -4.57 8.81
C TYR A 19 10.68 -5.41 9.22
N ALA A 20 9.53 -5.23 8.55
CA ALA A 20 8.29 -5.89 8.94
C ALA A 20 8.14 -7.28 8.32
N ASP A 21 7.58 -8.21 9.10
CA ASP A 21 7.16 -9.54 8.62
C ASP A 21 5.78 -9.51 7.95
N ILE A 22 4.90 -8.61 8.43
CA ILE A 22 3.53 -8.42 7.94
C ILE A 22 3.32 -6.92 7.69
N VAL A 23 2.81 -6.58 6.52
CA VAL A 23 2.44 -5.21 6.15
C VAL A 23 1.02 -5.19 5.64
N THR A 24 0.13 -4.47 6.32
CA THR A 24 -1.26 -4.27 5.88
C THR A 24 -1.44 -2.88 5.28
N THR A 25 -2.36 -2.72 4.34
CA THR A 25 -2.69 -1.39 3.78
C THR A 25 -4.10 -1.32 3.26
N THR A 26 -4.67 -0.10 3.27
CA THR A 26 -5.81 0.26 2.43
C THR A 26 -5.34 0.68 1.03
N THR A 27 -6.24 0.60 0.06
CA THR A 27 -5.91 0.85 -1.36
C THR A 27 -6.40 2.19 -1.90
N HIS A 28 -7.23 2.94 -1.15
CA HIS A 28 -7.92 4.15 -1.61
C HIS A 28 -7.33 5.48 -1.13
N LYS A 29 -6.28 5.46 -0.30
CA LYS A 29 -5.64 6.68 0.22
C LYS A 29 -4.58 7.18 -0.77
N SER A 30 -3.33 7.36 -0.34
CA SER A 30 -2.23 7.79 -1.24
C SER A 30 -2.01 6.85 -2.43
N LEU A 31 -2.41 5.57 -2.34
CA LEU A 31 -2.36 4.62 -3.47
C LEU A 31 -3.41 4.90 -4.57
N ARG A 32 -4.47 5.66 -4.25
CA ARG A 32 -5.46 6.17 -5.22
C ARG A 32 -6.27 5.12 -6.01
N GLY A 33 -6.45 3.93 -5.44
CA GLY A 33 -7.30 2.85 -5.96
C GLY A 33 -8.72 2.80 -5.36
N PRO A 34 -9.50 1.74 -5.62
CA PRO A 34 -10.83 1.56 -5.03
C PRO A 34 -10.74 1.27 -3.52
N ARG A 35 -11.87 1.33 -2.81
CA ARG A 35 -11.93 0.94 -1.38
C ARG A 35 -11.71 -0.56 -1.23
N GLY A 36 -10.54 -0.95 -0.75
CA GLY A 36 -10.16 -2.31 -0.40
C GLY A 36 -8.93 -2.33 0.51
N ALA A 37 -8.40 -3.52 0.75
CA ALA A 37 -7.22 -3.73 1.57
C ALA A 37 -6.32 -4.83 0.99
N MET A 38 -5.04 -4.79 1.35
CA MET A 38 -4.05 -5.82 1.05
C MET A 38 -3.30 -6.21 2.32
N ILE A 39 -2.95 -7.49 2.41
CA ILE A 39 -2.10 -8.06 3.46
C ILE A 39 -0.88 -8.66 2.76
N PHE A 40 0.29 -8.07 3.01
CA PHE A 40 1.56 -8.63 2.59
C PHE A 40 2.19 -9.37 3.76
N PHE A 41 2.80 -10.51 3.48
CA PHE A 41 3.52 -11.32 4.46
C PHE A 41 4.77 -11.92 3.82
N ARG A 42 5.83 -12.13 4.60
CA ARG A 42 7.03 -12.81 4.11
C ARG A 42 6.73 -14.28 3.82
N LYS A 43 7.19 -14.76 2.68
CA LYS A 43 7.17 -16.18 2.31
C LYS A 43 8.60 -16.70 2.25
N GLY A 44 8.84 -17.90 2.77
CA GLY A 44 10.18 -18.48 2.89
C GLY A 44 10.72 -18.45 4.32
N VAL A 45 12.01 -18.73 4.48
CA VAL A 45 12.55 -19.22 5.75
C VAL A 45 13.07 -18.07 6.63
N LYS A 46 12.44 -17.85 7.80
CA LYS A 46 13.20 -17.87 9.07
C LYS A 46 12.77 -19.13 9.83
N ASN A 47 13.54 -20.18 9.56
CA ASN A 47 13.55 -21.58 10.02
C ASN A 47 12.22 -22.36 9.95
N VAL A 48 11.58 -22.63 8.82
CA VAL A 48 11.84 -23.82 7.95
C VAL A 48 10.83 -23.83 6.79
N ASN A 49 9.58 -23.42 7.02
CA ASN A 49 8.58 -23.10 6.00
C ASN A 49 7.42 -22.43 6.72
N LYS A 50 7.42 -21.10 6.83
CA LYS A 50 6.25 -20.38 7.33
C LYS A 50 5.21 -20.34 6.21
N GLN A 51 4.35 -21.35 6.11
CA GLN A 51 3.10 -21.20 5.37
C GLN A 51 2.22 -20.20 6.14
N GLY A 52 1.78 -19.14 5.47
CA GLY A 52 0.80 -18.21 6.04
C GLY A 52 -0.49 -18.96 6.34
N GLN A 53 -1.07 -18.78 7.53
CA GLN A 53 -2.38 -19.35 7.84
C GLN A 53 -3.45 -18.64 7.02
N GLU A 54 -4.41 -19.40 6.48
CA GLU A 54 -5.56 -18.86 5.74
C GLU A 54 -6.58 -18.26 6.72
N VAL A 55 -6.32 -17.02 7.17
CA VAL A 55 -7.17 -16.32 8.15
C VAL A 55 -8.34 -15.57 7.49
N VAL A 56 -8.19 -15.18 6.21
CA VAL A 56 -9.20 -14.37 5.51
C VAL A 56 -10.38 -15.21 5.05
N PHE A 57 -10.12 -16.32 4.36
CA PHE A 57 -11.11 -17.32 3.96
C PHE A 57 -10.55 -18.69 4.31
N PRO A 58 -11.32 -19.60 4.92
CA PRO A 58 -12.74 -19.51 5.30
C PRO A 58 -13.00 -18.79 6.63
N GLY A 59 -11.98 -18.15 7.23
CA GLY A 59 -12.06 -17.61 8.59
C GLY A 59 -12.99 -16.41 8.78
N LEU A 60 -12.66 -15.26 8.19
CA LEU A 60 -13.32 -13.97 8.48
C LEU A 60 -14.23 -13.47 7.37
N GLN A 61 -14.01 -13.88 6.14
CA GLN A 61 -14.73 -13.41 4.96
C GLN A 61 -15.33 -14.58 4.17
N GLY A 62 -16.44 -14.31 3.49
CA GLY A 62 -17.08 -15.22 2.54
C GLY A 62 -16.57 -15.01 1.11
N GLY A 63 -17.47 -14.65 0.19
CA GLY A 63 -17.13 -14.46 -1.22
C GLY A 63 -16.29 -13.20 -1.49
N PRO A 64 -15.31 -13.25 -2.41
CA PRO A 64 -14.48 -12.10 -2.75
C PRO A 64 -15.23 -11.06 -3.60
N HIS A 65 -14.91 -9.78 -3.38
CA HIS A 65 -15.46 -8.68 -4.18
C HIS A 65 -14.62 -8.47 -5.46
N ASN A 66 -14.83 -9.33 -6.46
CA ASN A 66 -14.02 -9.35 -7.68
C ASN A 66 -13.98 -8.03 -8.47
N HIS A 67 -15.06 -7.25 -8.45
CA HIS A 67 -15.10 -5.92 -9.06
C HIS A 67 -14.09 -4.95 -8.39
N THR A 68 -13.94 -5.01 -7.07
CA THR A 68 -12.94 -4.25 -6.32
C THR A 68 -11.53 -4.73 -6.62
N ILE A 69 -11.33 -6.05 -6.74
CA ILE A 69 -10.03 -6.65 -7.07
C ILE A 69 -9.57 -6.20 -8.46
N ALA A 70 -10.48 -6.18 -9.44
CA ALA A 70 -10.19 -5.69 -10.79
C ALA A 70 -9.78 -4.21 -10.79
N GLY A 71 -10.53 -3.35 -10.08
CA GLY A 71 -10.18 -1.94 -9.93
C GLY A 71 -8.84 -1.73 -9.20
N LEU A 72 -8.53 -2.57 -8.22
CA LEU A 72 -7.25 -2.55 -7.53
C LEU A 72 -6.09 -2.89 -8.45
N ALA A 73 -6.23 -3.91 -9.31
CA ALA A 73 -5.19 -4.27 -10.27
C ALA A 73 -4.86 -3.10 -11.23
N VAL A 74 -5.87 -2.34 -11.67
CA VAL A 74 -5.68 -1.13 -12.48
C VAL A 74 -4.91 -0.06 -11.70
N ALA A 75 -5.29 0.21 -10.46
CA ALA A 75 -4.61 1.19 -9.61
C ALA A 75 -3.15 0.80 -9.32
N LEU A 76 -2.88 -0.49 -9.08
CA LEU A 76 -1.52 -1.00 -8.90
C LEU A 76 -0.67 -0.83 -10.17
N LYS A 77 -1.25 -1.05 -11.36
CA LYS A 77 -0.57 -0.75 -12.63
C LYS A 77 -0.27 0.74 -12.78
N GLN A 78 -1.18 1.61 -12.38
CA GLN A 78 -0.92 3.06 -12.38
C GLN A 78 0.21 3.43 -11.40
N ALA A 79 0.31 2.74 -10.25
CA ALA A 79 1.32 3.02 -9.25
C ALA A 79 2.77 2.71 -9.71
N THR A 80 2.95 1.96 -10.80
CA THR A 80 4.28 1.67 -11.36
C THR A 80 4.74 2.68 -12.41
N THR A 81 3.95 3.70 -12.73
CA THR A 81 4.29 4.64 -13.80
C THR A 81 5.12 5.84 -13.29
N PRO A 82 5.96 6.46 -14.14
CA PRO A 82 6.70 7.67 -13.77
C PRO A 82 5.79 8.82 -13.33
N GLU A 83 4.61 8.96 -13.95
CA GLU A 83 3.63 10.00 -13.62
C GLU A 83 3.11 9.83 -12.19
N PHE A 84 2.95 8.58 -11.73
CA PHE A 84 2.56 8.32 -10.35
C PHE A 84 3.66 8.70 -9.37
N LYS A 85 4.93 8.44 -9.70
CA LYS A 85 6.05 8.90 -8.87
C LYS A 85 6.09 10.43 -8.77
N ALA A 86 5.98 11.13 -9.91
CA ALA A 86 5.94 12.59 -9.94
C ALA A 86 4.76 13.14 -9.11
N TYR A 87 3.60 12.49 -9.18
CA TYR A 87 2.45 12.82 -8.34
C TYR A 87 2.76 12.70 -6.84
N GLN A 88 3.45 11.63 -6.41
CA GLN A 88 3.80 11.45 -4.99
C GLN A 88 4.89 12.43 -4.50
N GLU A 89 5.85 12.78 -5.35
CA GLU A 89 6.83 13.86 -5.05
C GLU A 89 6.10 15.19 -4.85
N GLN A 90 5.11 15.51 -5.68
CA GLN A 90 4.29 16.70 -5.54
C GLN A 90 3.47 16.68 -4.25
N VAL A 91 2.95 15.53 -3.81
CA VAL A 91 2.24 15.39 -2.54
C VAL A 91 3.14 15.78 -1.35
N LEU A 92 4.40 15.32 -1.34
CA LEU A 92 5.37 15.69 -0.30
C LEU A 92 5.70 17.19 -0.35
N SER A 93 5.94 17.74 -1.53
CA SER A 93 6.23 19.16 -1.74
C SER A 93 5.07 20.05 -1.24
N ASN A 94 3.83 19.70 -1.59
CA ASN A 94 2.64 20.42 -1.13
C ASN A 94 2.49 20.37 0.39
N SER A 95 2.75 19.21 1.00
CA SER A 95 2.69 19.05 2.46
C SER A 95 3.76 19.87 3.17
N ALA A 96 4.99 19.91 2.64
CA ALA A 96 6.07 20.72 3.21
C ALA A 96 5.75 22.21 3.09
N LYS A 97 5.27 22.65 1.92
CA LYS A 97 4.87 24.04 1.70
C LYS A 97 3.73 24.46 2.62
N PHE A 98 2.74 23.57 2.83
CA PHE A 98 1.68 23.81 3.80
C PHE A 98 2.25 23.96 5.21
N ALA A 99 3.13 23.06 5.65
CA ALA A 99 3.74 23.17 6.98
C ALA A 99 4.53 24.49 7.17
N GLU A 100 5.30 24.93 6.17
CA GLU A 100 6.02 26.21 6.21
C GLU A 100 5.09 27.41 6.39
N LEU A 101 3.94 27.42 5.71
CA LEU A 101 2.98 28.53 5.77
C LEU A 101 2.33 28.70 7.15
N TYR A 102 2.14 27.59 7.88
CA TYR A 102 1.49 27.59 9.20
C TYR A 102 2.49 27.58 10.37
N ALA A 103 3.80 27.59 10.09
CA ALA A 103 4.86 27.67 11.10
C ALA A 103 5.29 29.12 11.43
N LEU A 104 4.64 30.12 10.80
CA LEU A 104 4.71 31.56 11.13
C LEU A 104 3.59 31.92 12.11
#